data_AF-A0A926C5W2-F1
#
_entry.id   AF-A0A926C5W2-F1
#
_cell.length_a   1.000
_cell.length_b   1.000
_cell.length_c   1.000
_cell.angle_alpha   90.00
_cell.angle_beta   90.00
_cell.angle_gamma   90.00
#
_symmetry.space_group_name_H-M   'P 1'
#
loop_
_entity.id
_entity.type
_entity.pdbx_description
1 polymer ?
#
loop_
_entity_poly.entity_id
_entity_poly.type
_entity_poly.pdbx_seq_one_letter_code
_entity_poly.pdbx_strand_id
1 'polypeptide(L)'
;MQFPLLKLATALSLATVFLTSCDDEPGQPPVSNVVQLRATLTGAAERPTPNNSMATGSFTGSIDTVSRVLTYTVTYSGFTPIMGHLHRITPNATNFNGGVEIPFSSLTSPISGTATLTTKGRVDSLLNGFYYANLHSAAFPGGEIRGDITPTVSRPVRLAAVMTGAAERPTPNASTATGMFTGSLDRATRVLTYTVTYSGLTPTMGHLHRITMPNGNGGVEVPFPGLTSPITGTATLTTQGRVDSLVNGFYYSNLHTVAFPGGELRGDIRVR
;
A
#
# COMPACT_ATOMS: atom_id res chain seq x y z
N MET A 1 14.89 92.13 -39.51
CA MET A 1 15.75 91.26 -40.33
C MET A 1 16.06 90.01 -39.52
N GLN A 2 15.85 88.83 -40.12
CA GLN A 2 16.58 87.57 -39.92
C GLN A 2 16.69 86.89 -38.53
N PHE A 3 15.87 85.82 -38.37
CA PHE A 3 16.10 84.46 -37.84
C PHE A 3 16.64 84.17 -36.39
N PRO A 4 16.35 82.96 -35.84
CA PRO A 4 16.14 82.66 -34.41
C PRO A 4 17.25 81.77 -33.79
N LEU A 5 17.16 81.48 -32.48
CA LEU A 5 17.78 80.32 -31.80
C LEU A 5 16.93 80.04 -30.54
N LEU A 6 16.33 78.87 -30.29
CA LEU A 6 16.76 77.47 -30.18
C LEU A 6 16.49 77.05 -28.71
N LYS A 7 15.64 76.03 -28.55
CA LYS A 7 15.12 75.50 -27.29
C LYS A 7 16.19 74.73 -26.52
N LEU A 8 16.18 74.81 -25.18
CA LEU A 8 16.65 73.72 -24.33
C LEU A 8 15.85 73.74 -23.00
N ALA A 9 14.90 72.82 -22.87
CA ALA A 9 14.18 72.56 -21.62
C ALA A 9 14.67 71.22 -21.09
N THR A 10 15.32 71.26 -19.92
CA THR A 10 15.86 70.09 -19.23
C THR A 10 14.73 69.37 -18.51
N ALA A 11 14.35 68.18 -18.98
CA ALA A 11 13.36 67.33 -18.32
C ALA A 11 14.06 66.38 -17.34
N LEU A 12 13.70 66.46 -16.06
CA LEU A 12 14.15 65.61 -14.97
C LEU A 12 13.36 64.29 -15.02
N SER A 13 13.97 63.21 -15.51
CA SER A 13 13.36 61.88 -15.55
C SER A 13 13.50 61.17 -14.21
N LEU A 14 12.38 60.91 -13.54
CA LEU A 14 12.27 60.09 -12.33
C LEU A 14 12.40 58.61 -12.73
N ALA A 15 13.54 57.98 -12.43
CA ALA A 15 13.76 56.56 -12.66
C ALA A 15 13.02 55.73 -11.59
N THR A 16 11.99 55.00 -12.00
CA THR A 16 11.32 53.99 -11.19
C THR A 16 12.15 52.70 -11.23
N VAL A 17 12.72 52.33 -10.08
CA VAL A 17 13.42 51.06 -9.88
C VAL A 17 12.36 49.97 -9.72
N PHE A 18 12.20 49.12 -10.73
CA PHE A 18 11.52 47.84 -10.58
C PHE A 18 12.45 46.87 -9.86
N LEU A 19 12.22 46.65 -8.56
CA LEU A 19 12.81 45.52 -7.85
C LEU A 19 12.07 44.25 -8.31
N THR A 20 12.71 43.46 -9.17
CA THR A 20 12.29 42.11 -9.49
C THR A 20 12.54 41.23 -8.26
N SER A 21 11.48 40.86 -7.53
CA SER A 21 11.56 39.83 -6.48
C SER A 21 11.94 38.51 -7.14
N CYS A 22 13.21 38.11 -7.01
CA CYS A 22 13.61 36.73 -7.25
C CYS A 22 13.35 35.99 -5.94
N ASP A 23 12.14 35.44 -5.79
CA ASP A 23 11.84 34.45 -4.76
C ASP A 23 12.50 33.11 -5.18
N ASP A 24 13.81 33.00 -4.99
CA ASP A 24 14.50 31.70 -4.95
C ASP A 24 14.14 31.03 -3.61
N GLU A 25 12.88 30.58 -3.47
CA GLU A 25 12.56 29.48 -2.58
C GLU A 25 13.43 28.29 -3.03
N PRO A 26 14.25 27.67 -2.18
CA PRO A 26 14.99 26.47 -2.55
C PRO A 26 13.96 25.38 -2.91
N GLY A 27 13.70 25.27 -4.21
CA GLY A 27 12.71 24.37 -4.78
C GLY A 27 13.01 22.97 -4.27
N GLN A 28 12.08 22.42 -3.50
CA GLN A 28 12.09 21.03 -3.13
C GLN A 28 12.38 20.22 -4.40
N PRO A 29 13.43 19.34 -4.41
CA PRO A 29 13.79 18.61 -5.61
C PRO A 29 12.54 17.95 -6.17
N PRO A 30 12.32 17.99 -7.50
CA PRO A 30 11.10 17.49 -8.10
C PRO A 30 10.88 16.06 -7.59
N VAL A 31 9.79 15.86 -6.85
CA VAL A 31 9.40 14.52 -6.41
C VAL A 31 9.19 13.71 -7.68
N SER A 32 10.07 12.74 -7.93
CA SER A 32 9.92 11.88 -9.10
C SER A 32 8.56 11.19 -9.01
N ASN A 33 7.73 11.39 -10.03
CA ASN A 33 6.48 10.66 -10.18
C ASN A 33 6.72 9.19 -10.52
N VAL A 34 7.98 8.79 -10.72
CA VAL A 34 8.36 7.42 -11.06
C VAL A 34 8.77 6.67 -9.79
N VAL A 35 8.01 5.62 -9.46
CA VAL A 35 8.33 4.70 -8.37
C VAL A 35 8.97 3.44 -8.95
N GLN A 36 10.15 3.09 -8.46
CA GLN A 36 10.84 1.85 -8.81
C GLN A 36 10.25 0.67 -8.05
N LEU A 37 10.15 -0.48 -8.72
CA LEU A 37 9.46 -1.68 -8.25
C LEU A 37 10.37 -2.90 -8.38
N ARG A 38 10.21 -3.87 -7.47
CA ARG A 38 10.92 -5.15 -7.53
C ARG A 38 10.06 -6.32 -7.02
N ALA A 39 10.43 -7.53 -7.43
CA ALA A 39 10.05 -8.78 -6.76
C ALA A 39 11.12 -9.85 -6.98
N THR A 40 11.22 -10.80 -6.05
CA THR A 40 11.96 -12.06 -6.24
C THR A 40 10.93 -13.17 -6.43
N LEU A 41 11.04 -13.94 -7.51
CA LEU A 41 10.10 -15.00 -7.87
C LEU A 41 10.67 -16.35 -7.45
N THR A 42 9.90 -17.12 -6.68
CA THR A 42 10.28 -18.47 -6.22
C THR A 42 9.05 -19.37 -6.11
N GLY A 43 9.25 -20.69 -6.11
CA GLY A 43 8.18 -21.66 -5.84
C GLY A 43 7.64 -21.56 -4.40
N ALA A 44 8.50 -21.24 -3.44
CA ALA A 44 8.11 -21.03 -2.04
C ALA A 44 7.20 -19.79 -1.84
N ALA A 45 7.28 -18.83 -2.76
CA ALA A 45 6.44 -17.64 -2.76
C ALA A 45 5.08 -17.85 -3.44
N GLU A 46 4.82 -19.03 -4.02
CA GLU A 46 3.49 -19.34 -4.54
C GLU A 46 2.41 -19.29 -3.48
N ARG A 47 1.20 -18.99 -3.95
CA ARG A 47 -0.02 -18.92 -3.13
C ARG A 47 -1.21 -19.51 -3.90
N PRO A 48 -2.18 -20.14 -3.21
CA PRO A 48 -2.26 -20.29 -1.75
C PRO A 48 -1.25 -21.31 -1.19
N THR A 49 -0.80 -22.24 -2.02
CA THR A 49 0.08 -23.33 -1.61
C THR A 49 1.45 -23.13 -2.25
N PRO A 50 2.53 -22.97 -1.45
CA PRO A 50 3.89 -23.01 -1.95
C PRO A 50 4.18 -24.32 -2.70
N ASN A 51 5.01 -24.27 -3.73
CA ASN A 51 5.51 -25.45 -4.42
C ASN A 51 7.02 -25.65 -4.15
N ASN A 52 7.56 -26.78 -4.62
CA ASN A 52 8.95 -27.17 -4.41
C ASN A 52 9.87 -26.90 -5.62
N SER A 53 9.44 -26.06 -6.58
CA SER A 53 10.29 -25.71 -7.71
C SER A 53 11.56 -24.99 -7.24
N MET A 54 12.68 -25.40 -7.83
CA MET A 54 13.98 -24.75 -7.66
C MET A 54 14.21 -23.63 -8.68
N ALA A 55 13.25 -23.39 -9.58
CA ALA A 55 13.31 -22.27 -10.50
C ALA A 55 13.39 -20.94 -9.74
N THR A 56 14.06 -19.98 -10.37
CA THR A 56 14.23 -18.64 -9.80
C THR A 56 13.84 -17.60 -10.82
N GLY A 57 13.42 -16.43 -10.33
CA GLY A 57 13.22 -15.27 -11.18
C GLY A 57 13.26 -13.96 -10.42
N SER A 58 13.23 -12.87 -11.18
CA SER A 58 13.14 -11.53 -10.63
C SER A 58 12.25 -10.66 -11.50
N PHE A 59 11.54 -9.73 -10.86
CA PHE A 59 10.83 -8.64 -11.50
C PHE A 59 11.55 -7.35 -11.14
N THR A 60 11.79 -6.50 -12.13
CA THR A 60 12.17 -5.09 -11.95
C THR A 60 11.26 -4.23 -12.81
N GLY A 61 10.85 -3.07 -12.31
CA GLY A 61 10.05 -2.17 -13.11
C GLY A 61 9.93 -0.79 -12.51
N SER A 62 9.18 0.07 -13.18
CA SER A 62 8.88 1.42 -12.73
C SER A 62 7.44 1.79 -13.10
N ILE A 63 6.77 2.56 -12.23
CA ILE A 63 5.45 3.12 -12.48
C ILE A 63 5.53 4.63 -12.39
N ASP A 64 5.19 5.32 -13.47
CA ASP A 64 4.89 6.76 -13.42
C ASP A 64 3.47 6.92 -12.86
N THR A 65 3.34 7.56 -11.70
CA THR A 65 2.06 7.68 -11.00
C THR A 65 1.10 8.68 -11.64
N VAL A 66 1.58 9.53 -12.56
CA VAL A 66 0.76 10.52 -13.29
C VAL A 66 0.28 9.92 -14.61
N SER A 67 1.20 9.45 -15.46
CA SER A 67 0.83 8.80 -16.72
C SER A 67 0.24 7.40 -16.52
N ARG A 68 0.50 6.79 -15.35
CA ARG A 68 0.07 5.44 -14.95
C ARG A 68 0.68 4.34 -15.81
N VAL A 69 1.80 4.63 -16.47
CA VAL A 69 2.52 3.68 -17.31
C VAL A 69 3.48 2.89 -16.45
N LEU A 70 3.21 1.59 -16.33
CA LEU A 70 4.11 0.59 -15.79
C LEU A 70 5.06 0.13 -16.90
N THR A 71 6.35 0.18 -16.65
CA THR A 71 7.39 -0.48 -17.47
C THR A 71 8.04 -1.56 -16.64
N TYR A 72 8.25 -2.75 -17.20
CA TYR A 72 8.79 -3.87 -16.43
C TYR A 72 9.67 -4.79 -17.26
N THR A 73 10.51 -5.52 -16.53
CA THR A 73 11.32 -6.64 -16.99
C THR A 73 11.22 -7.78 -15.99
N VAL A 74 11.01 -8.99 -16.48
CA VAL A 74 11.04 -10.24 -15.71
C VAL A 74 12.13 -11.13 -16.27
N THR A 75 13.02 -11.60 -15.40
CA THR A 75 14.02 -12.62 -15.73
C THR A 75 13.71 -13.88 -14.95
N TYR A 76 14.03 -15.03 -15.52
CA TYR A 76 13.89 -16.32 -14.85
C TYR A 76 14.92 -17.33 -15.36
N SER A 77 15.10 -18.41 -14.59
CA SER A 77 15.95 -19.54 -14.94
C SER A 77 15.46 -20.85 -14.32
N GLY A 78 15.88 -21.98 -14.89
CA GLY A 78 15.65 -23.31 -14.30
C GLY A 78 14.38 -24.03 -14.74
N PHE A 79 13.62 -23.50 -15.71
CA PHE A 79 12.42 -24.15 -16.25
C PHE A 79 12.04 -23.59 -17.63
N THR A 80 11.04 -24.21 -18.27
CA THR A 80 10.44 -23.72 -19.52
C THR A 80 9.01 -23.24 -19.25
N PRO A 81 8.74 -21.93 -19.28
CA PRO A 81 7.40 -21.41 -19.04
C PRO A 81 6.45 -21.69 -20.20
N ILE A 82 5.19 -21.98 -19.87
CA ILE A 82 4.09 -22.11 -20.85
C ILE A 82 3.14 -20.91 -20.82
N MET A 83 3.10 -20.17 -19.70
CA MET A 83 2.28 -18.97 -19.50
C MET A 83 2.97 -18.04 -18.49
N GLY A 84 2.59 -16.76 -18.50
CA GLY A 84 3.12 -15.77 -17.58
C GLY A 84 2.34 -14.47 -17.58
N HIS A 85 2.16 -13.88 -16.40
CA HIS A 85 1.33 -12.69 -16.22
C HIS A 85 1.78 -11.83 -15.04
N LEU A 86 1.32 -10.57 -15.04
CA LEU A 86 1.10 -9.82 -13.80
C LEU A 86 -0.36 -9.96 -13.39
N HIS A 87 -0.55 -10.40 -12.16
CA HIS A 87 -1.86 -10.53 -11.53
C HIS A 87 -2.11 -9.39 -10.57
N ARG A 88 -3.39 -9.07 -10.36
CA ARG A 88 -3.84 -8.12 -9.34
C ARG A 88 -4.68 -8.84 -8.30
N ILE A 89 -4.23 -8.80 -7.05
CA ILE A 89 -4.95 -9.32 -5.89
C ILE A 89 -6.15 -8.42 -5.64
N THR A 90 -7.35 -9.01 -5.60
CA THR A 90 -8.54 -8.29 -5.17
C THR A 90 -8.43 -8.07 -3.65
N PRO A 91 -8.67 -6.85 -3.14
CA PRO A 91 -8.69 -6.60 -1.71
C PRO A 91 -9.61 -7.61 -0.99
N ASN A 92 -9.13 -8.17 0.13
CA ASN A 92 -9.81 -9.22 0.90
C ASN A 92 -9.89 -10.61 0.26
N ALA A 93 -9.05 -10.90 -0.76
CA ALA A 93 -8.88 -12.27 -1.23
C ALA A 93 -8.21 -13.14 -0.15
N THR A 94 -8.89 -14.19 0.32
CA THR A 94 -8.43 -15.12 1.38
C THR A 94 -7.23 -15.96 0.98
N ASN A 95 -7.04 -16.19 -0.31
CA ASN A 95 -5.95 -17.01 -0.87
C ASN A 95 -4.78 -16.16 -1.40
N PHE A 96 -4.83 -14.84 -1.24
CA PHE A 96 -3.83 -13.90 -1.77
C PHE A 96 -3.60 -14.05 -3.28
N ASN A 97 -4.58 -14.56 -4.02
CA ASN A 97 -4.54 -14.78 -5.45
C ASN A 97 -5.43 -13.74 -6.16
N GLY A 98 -5.18 -13.52 -7.45
CA GLY A 98 -5.78 -12.45 -8.22
C GLY A 98 -6.00 -12.84 -9.68
N GLY A 99 -6.91 -12.13 -10.35
CA GLY A 99 -7.09 -12.29 -11.79
C GLY A 99 -5.86 -11.82 -12.57
N VAL A 100 -5.70 -12.34 -13.78
CA VAL A 100 -4.73 -11.82 -14.75
C VAL A 100 -5.10 -10.38 -15.10
N GLU A 101 -4.17 -9.46 -14.89
CA GLU A 101 -4.34 -8.07 -15.25
C GLU A 101 -3.54 -7.73 -16.51
N ILE A 102 -2.29 -8.20 -16.58
CA ILE A 102 -1.38 -7.95 -17.71
C ILE A 102 -0.79 -9.30 -18.15
N PRO A 103 -1.24 -9.87 -19.28
CA PRO A 103 -0.59 -11.03 -19.86
C PRO A 103 0.76 -10.67 -20.48
N PHE A 104 1.73 -11.58 -20.40
CA PHE A 104 3.00 -11.42 -21.12
C PHE A 104 2.85 -11.85 -22.58
N SER A 105 3.28 -10.99 -23.50
CA SER A 105 3.24 -11.26 -24.95
C SER A 105 4.36 -12.19 -25.42
N SER A 106 5.41 -12.34 -24.63
CA SER A 106 6.53 -13.24 -24.84
C SER A 106 6.89 -13.89 -23.51
N LEU A 107 7.36 -15.13 -23.57
CA LEU A 107 7.88 -15.85 -22.41
C LEU A 107 9.41 -15.98 -22.44
N THR A 108 10.09 -15.48 -23.48
CA THR A 108 11.55 -15.53 -23.56
C THR A 108 12.16 -14.58 -22.53
N SER A 109 13.05 -15.08 -21.68
CA SER A 109 13.79 -14.27 -20.71
C SER A 109 14.87 -13.42 -21.43
N PRO A 110 14.98 -12.10 -21.18
CA PRO A 110 14.11 -11.28 -20.34
C PRO A 110 12.76 -10.97 -20.98
N ILE A 111 11.68 -11.13 -20.22
CA ILE A 111 10.33 -10.71 -20.61
C ILE A 111 10.20 -9.23 -20.27
N SER A 112 10.08 -8.37 -21.27
CA SER A 112 9.92 -6.92 -21.06
C SER A 112 8.60 -6.42 -21.63
N GLY A 113 8.01 -5.42 -20.98
CA GLY A 113 6.75 -4.86 -21.42
C GLY A 113 6.41 -3.51 -20.80
N THR A 114 5.40 -2.87 -21.37
CA THR A 114 4.77 -1.67 -20.82
C THR A 114 3.26 -1.89 -20.72
N ALA A 115 2.62 -1.30 -19.73
CA ALA A 115 1.18 -1.36 -19.54
C ALA A 115 0.66 -0.08 -18.88
N THR A 116 -0.43 0.47 -19.39
CA THR A 116 -1.12 1.59 -18.74
C THR A 116 -2.13 1.05 -17.73
N LEU A 117 -1.97 1.40 -16.45
CA LEU A 117 -2.94 1.07 -15.42
C LEU A 117 -4.15 2.00 -15.52
N THR A 118 -5.30 1.43 -15.86
CA THR A 118 -6.48 2.19 -16.31
C THR A 118 -7.07 3.14 -15.28
N THR A 119 -6.80 2.94 -13.98
CA THR A 119 -7.30 3.79 -12.90
C THR A 119 -6.22 4.11 -11.87
N LYS A 120 -6.37 5.23 -11.16
CA LYS A 120 -5.52 5.56 -10.00
C LYS A 120 -5.56 4.45 -8.94
N GLY A 121 -6.72 3.85 -8.69
CA GLY A 121 -6.84 2.74 -7.75
C GLY A 121 -5.99 1.51 -8.11
N ARG A 122 -5.72 1.27 -9.40
CA ARG A 122 -4.79 0.21 -9.85
C ARG A 122 -3.33 0.57 -9.56
N VAL A 123 -2.94 1.83 -9.72
CA VAL A 123 -1.62 2.32 -9.28
C VAL A 123 -1.47 2.19 -7.77
N ASP A 124 -2.48 2.61 -7.01
CA ASP A 124 -2.45 2.49 -5.55
C ASP A 124 -2.38 1.01 -5.12
N SER A 125 -3.06 0.11 -5.83
CA SER A 125 -2.95 -1.34 -5.60
C SER A 125 -1.53 -1.86 -5.87
N LEU A 126 -0.89 -1.44 -6.95
CA LEU A 126 0.50 -1.82 -7.27
C LEU A 126 1.48 -1.31 -6.21
N LEU A 127 1.35 -0.04 -5.80
CA LEU A 127 2.22 0.57 -4.80
C LEU A 127 2.04 -0.03 -3.41
N ASN A 128 0.84 -0.48 -3.08
CA ASN A 128 0.55 -1.21 -1.84
C ASN A 128 0.90 -2.71 -1.94
N GLY A 129 1.42 -3.15 -3.08
CA GLY A 129 1.88 -4.51 -3.37
C GLY A 129 0.76 -5.55 -3.37
N PHE A 130 -0.36 -5.19 -3.99
CA PHE A 130 -1.44 -6.09 -4.41
C PHE A 130 -1.25 -6.58 -5.85
N TYR A 131 -0.02 -6.56 -6.36
CA TYR A 131 0.33 -7.15 -7.64
C TYR A 131 1.42 -8.19 -7.44
N TYR A 132 1.42 -9.21 -8.29
CA TYR A 132 2.49 -10.20 -8.33
C TYR A 132 2.77 -10.62 -9.76
N ALA A 133 4.03 -10.92 -10.04
CA ALA A 133 4.44 -11.59 -11.26
C ALA A 133 4.38 -13.10 -11.05
N ASN A 134 3.85 -13.83 -12.03
CA ASN A 134 3.73 -15.28 -11.97
C ASN A 134 4.08 -15.91 -13.31
N LEU A 135 4.84 -17.00 -13.28
CA LEU A 135 5.17 -17.83 -14.45
C LEU A 135 4.76 -19.27 -14.17
N HIS A 136 4.25 -19.95 -15.19
CA HIS A 136 3.67 -21.29 -15.11
C HIS A 136 4.44 -22.26 -16.01
N SER A 137 4.46 -23.54 -15.67
CA SER A 137 4.98 -24.60 -16.54
C SER A 137 4.02 -25.78 -16.62
N ALA A 138 4.38 -26.78 -17.42
CA ALA A 138 3.62 -28.03 -17.47
C ALA A 138 3.59 -28.77 -16.12
N ALA A 139 4.66 -28.67 -15.32
CA ALA A 139 4.74 -29.31 -14.00
C ALA A 139 3.94 -28.55 -12.94
N PHE A 140 3.86 -27.22 -13.06
CA PHE A 140 3.16 -26.35 -12.13
C PHE A 140 2.19 -25.42 -12.87
N PRO A 141 1.05 -25.93 -13.36
CA PRO A 141 0.11 -25.15 -14.17
C PRO A 141 -0.57 -24.04 -13.36
N GLY A 142 -0.70 -24.20 -12.03
CA GLY A 142 -1.21 -23.16 -11.13
C GLY A 142 -0.23 -22.02 -10.83
N GLY A 143 1.03 -22.15 -11.24
CA GLY A 143 2.13 -21.23 -10.94
C GLY A 143 3.38 -22.01 -10.52
N GLU A 144 4.47 -21.87 -11.28
CA GLU A 144 5.77 -22.43 -10.93
C GLU A 144 6.55 -21.49 -10.01
N ILE A 145 6.61 -20.20 -10.35
CA ILE A 145 7.24 -19.18 -9.52
C ILE A 145 6.41 -17.90 -9.47
N ARG A 146 6.31 -17.33 -8.27
CA ARG A 146 5.60 -16.07 -7.99
C ARG A 146 6.46 -15.12 -7.19
N GLY A 147 6.27 -13.82 -7.40
CA GLY A 147 6.88 -12.77 -6.59
C GLY A 147 5.93 -11.58 -6.46
N ASP A 148 5.63 -11.19 -5.23
CA ASP A 148 4.81 -10.00 -4.94
C ASP A 148 5.62 -8.74 -5.24
N ILE A 149 5.04 -7.87 -6.06
CA ILE A 149 5.69 -6.65 -6.54
C ILE A 149 5.54 -5.57 -5.48
N THR A 150 6.66 -4.96 -5.12
CA THR A 150 6.71 -3.90 -4.10
C THR A 150 7.63 -2.75 -4.54
N PRO A 151 7.40 -1.52 -4.06
CA PRO A 151 8.34 -0.42 -4.22
C PRO A 151 9.74 -0.76 -3.68
N THR A 152 10.79 -0.34 -4.38
CA THR A 152 12.17 -0.58 -3.94
C THR A 152 12.53 0.22 -2.69
N VAL A 153 11.96 1.42 -2.56
CA VAL A 153 11.98 2.24 -1.36
C VAL A 153 10.75 1.89 -0.54
N SER A 154 10.95 1.41 0.70
CA SER A 154 9.83 1.05 1.57
C SER A 154 8.96 2.28 1.81
N ARG A 155 7.68 2.17 1.45
CA ARG A 155 6.63 3.13 1.79
C ARG A 155 5.70 2.43 2.76
N PRO A 156 5.50 2.96 3.98
CA PRO A 156 4.60 2.31 4.92
C PRO A 156 3.18 2.27 4.35
N VAL A 157 2.55 1.10 4.44
CA VAL A 157 1.15 0.91 4.07
C VAL A 157 0.30 1.55 5.17
N ARG A 158 -0.53 2.52 4.78
CA ARG A 158 -1.44 3.20 5.71
C ARG A 158 -2.68 2.35 5.89
N LEU A 159 -3.10 2.20 7.14
CA LEU A 159 -4.21 1.35 7.56
C LEU A 159 -5.18 2.18 8.38
N ALA A 160 -6.48 1.89 8.27
CA ALA A 160 -7.51 2.53 9.07
C ALA A 160 -8.68 1.59 9.34
N ALA A 161 -9.39 1.84 10.44
CA ALA A 161 -10.72 1.29 10.71
C ALA A 161 -11.54 2.28 11.53
N VAL A 162 -12.84 2.39 11.23
CA VAL A 162 -13.81 3.01 12.14
C VAL A 162 -14.36 1.90 13.02
N MET A 163 -14.36 2.12 14.34
CA MET A 163 -14.78 1.13 15.33
C MET A 163 -16.14 1.50 15.92
N THR A 164 -17.12 0.61 15.82
CA THR A 164 -18.50 0.81 16.30
C THR A 164 -19.06 -0.46 16.92
N GLY A 165 -20.10 -0.33 17.76
CA GLY A 165 -20.87 -1.47 18.25
C GLY A 165 -21.63 -2.22 17.15
N ALA A 166 -22.11 -1.48 16.13
CA ALA A 166 -22.76 -2.06 14.96
C ALA A 166 -21.82 -2.92 14.09
N ALA A 167 -20.52 -2.65 14.14
CA ALA A 167 -19.49 -3.43 13.46
C ALA A 167 -19.07 -4.68 14.25
N GLU A 168 -19.53 -4.86 15.48
CA GLU A 168 -19.22 -6.04 16.29
C GLU A 168 -19.76 -7.33 15.66
N ARG A 169 -19.07 -8.45 15.89
CA ARG A 169 -19.42 -9.76 15.34
C ARG A 169 -19.23 -10.86 16.40
N PRO A 170 -20.00 -11.95 16.37
CA PRO A 170 -21.07 -12.25 15.40
C PRO A 170 -22.33 -11.40 15.60
N THR A 171 -22.50 -10.82 16.78
CA THR A 171 -23.69 -10.06 17.16
C THR A 171 -23.33 -8.58 17.34
N PRO A 172 -23.85 -7.69 16.48
CA PRO A 172 -23.76 -6.26 16.70
C PRO A 172 -24.37 -5.86 18.05
N ASN A 173 -23.83 -4.82 18.68
CA ASN A 173 -24.37 -4.26 19.92
C ASN A 173 -24.82 -2.80 19.73
N ALA A 174 -25.63 -2.30 20.67
CA ALA A 174 -26.22 -0.97 20.62
C ALA A 174 -25.36 0.13 21.24
N SER A 175 -24.07 -0.12 21.50
CA SER A 175 -23.19 0.90 22.08
C SER A 175 -23.12 2.12 21.15
N THR A 176 -23.26 3.30 21.76
CA THR A 176 -23.08 4.60 21.11
C THR A 176 -21.62 5.07 21.19
N ALA A 177 -20.75 4.29 21.82
CA ALA A 177 -19.33 4.59 21.88
C ALA A 177 -18.71 4.56 20.47
N THR A 178 -17.62 5.29 20.32
CA THR A 178 -16.94 5.45 19.02
C THR A 178 -15.46 5.18 19.17
N GLY A 179 -14.85 4.66 18.10
CA GLY A 179 -13.41 4.51 18.03
C GLY A 179 -12.85 4.58 16.61
N MET A 180 -11.55 4.77 16.53
CA MET A 180 -10.80 4.81 15.28
C MET A 180 -9.45 4.12 15.49
N PHE A 181 -9.14 3.19 14.60
CA PHE A 181 -7.80 2.64 14.43
C PHE A 181 -7.12 3.35 13.27
N THR A 182 -5.86 3.75 13.44
CA THR A 182 -4.96 4.14 12.35
C THR A 182 -3.64 3.39 12.50
N GLY A 183 -3.05 2.99 11.39
CA GLY A 183 -1.81 2.23 11.38
C GLY A 183 -0.92 2.55 10.20
N SER A 184 0.36 2.21 10.36
CA SER A 184 1.41 2.33 9.37
C SER A 184 2.27 1.07 9.43
N LEU A 185 2.22 0.26 8.38
CA LEU A 185 2.95 -1.00 8.28
C LEU A 185 4.14 -0.86 7.32
N ASP A 186 5.35 -1.02 7.82
CA ASP A 186 6.52 -1.25 6.98
C ASP A 186 6.56 -2.74 6.60
N ARG A 187 6.36 -3.04 5.32
CA ARG A 187 6.34 -4.44 4.83
C ARG A 187 7.73 -5.09 4.84
N ALA A 188 8.80 -4.30 4.79
CA ALA A 188 10.16 -4.82 4.75
C ALA A 188 10.60 -5.28 6.16
N THR A 189 10.38 -4.44 7.16
CA THR A 189 10.67 -4.77 8.57
C THR A 189 9.53 -5.54 9.25
N ARG A 190 8.35 -5.58 8.61
CA ARG A 190 7.09 -6.16 9.14
C ARG A 190 6.60 -5.47 10.41
N VAL A 191 7.03 -4.24 10.65
CA VAL A 191 6.66 -3.46 11.83
C VAL A 191 5.40 -2.66 11.52
N LEU A 192 4.35 -2.91 12.31
CA LEU A 192 3.14 -2.10 12.39
C LEU A 192 3.27 -1.12 13.54
N THR A 193 3.16 0.18 13.27
CA THR A 193 2.92 1.22 14.27
C THR A 193 1.46 1.64 14.18
N TYR A 194 0.77 1.76 15.31
CA TYR A 194 -0.66 2.09 15.32
C TYR A 194 -1.07 2.99 16.48
N THR A 195 -2.20 3.66 16.26
CA THR A 195 -2.92 4.48 17.24
C THR A 195 -4.40 4.09 17.24
N VAL A 196 -4.97 3.86 18.42
CA VAL A 196 -6.41 3.69 18.63
C VAL A 196 -6.92 4.81 19.52
N THR A 197 -7.91 5.54 19.03
CA THR A 197 -8.65 6.54 19.82
C THR A 197 -10.07 6.05 20.02
N TYR A 198 -10.65 6.31 21.19
CA TYR A 198 -12.05 6.02 21.45
C TYR A 198 -12.69 7.04 22.40
N SER A 199 -14.02 7.04 22.48
CA SER A 199 -14.82 7.84 23.41
C SER A 199 -16.10 7.09 23.79
N GLY A 200 -16.61 7.34 25.00
CA GLY A 200 -17.90 6.82 25.46
C GLY A 200 -17.89 5.41 26.07
N LEU A 201 -16.72 4.84 26.38
CA LEU A 201 -16.59 3.55 27.06
C LEU A 201 -15.43 3.51 28.07
N THR A 202 -15.43 2.51 28.96
CA THR A 202 -14.30 2.20 29.86
C THR A 202 -13.76 0.80 29.54
N PRO A 203 -12.71 0.70 28.70
CA PRO A 203 -12.18 -0.58 28.26
C PRO A 203 -11.54 -1.38 29.40
N THR A 204 -11.76 -2.70 29.36
CA THR A 204 -11.12 -3.70 30.22
C THR A 204 -10.04 -4.49 29.48
N MET A 205 -10.15 -4.58 28.14
CA MET A 205 -9.18 -5.20 27.25
C MET A 205 -9.25 -4.55 25.86
N GLY A 206 -8.20 -4.75 25.06
CA GLY A 206 -8.16 -4.27 23.68
C GLY A 206 -7.06 -4.97 22.88
N HIS A 207 -7.37 -5.31 21.63
CA HIS A 207 -6.49 -6.12 20.80
C HIS A 207 -6.66 -5.83 19.31
N LEU A 208 -5.65 -6.23 18.52
CA LEU A 208 -5.83 -6.61 17.12
C LEU A 208 -6.03 -8.13 17.04
N HIS A 209 -7.06 -8.52 16.32
CA HIS A 209 -7.37 -9.91 16.03
C HIS A 209 -7.09 -10.20 14.57
N ARG A 210 -6.69 -11.45 14.29
CA ARG A 210 -6.52 -11.97 12.93
C ARG A 210 -7.62 -12.97 12.62
N ILE A 211 -8.25 -12.82 11.45
CA ILE A 211 -9.33 -13.68 10.96
C ILE A 211 -8.88 -14.51 9.75
N THR A 212 -9.55 -15.63 9.51
CA THR A 212 -9.26 -16.52 8.36
C THR A 212 -10.32 -16.40 7.26
N MET A 213 -11.45 -15.73 7.53
CA MET A 213 -12.51 -15.45 6.57
C MET A 213 -13.04 -14.04 6.79
N PRO A 214 -13.56 -13.37 5.75
CA PRO A 214 -14.18 -12.05 5.89
C PRO A 214 -15.28 -12.07 6.95
N ASN A 215 -15.35 -11.03 7.79
CA ASN A 215 -16.32 -10.91 8.90
C ASN A 215 -16.25 -12.00 9.99
N GLY A 216 -15.20 -12.83 10.01
CA GLY A 216 -15.02 -13.85 11.04
C GLY A 216 -14.68 -13.28 12.42
N ASN A 217 -14.67 -14.14 13.44
CA ASN A 217 -14.08 -13.87 14.75
C ASN A 217 -12.71 -14.57 14.83
N GLY A 218 -11.71 -13.89 15.35
CA GLY A 218 -10.30 -14.28 15.23
C GLY A 218 -9.60 -14.41 16.58
N GLY A 219 -8.50 -15.15 16.61
CA GLY A 219 -7.62 -15.16 17.78
C GLY A 219 -6.97 -13.78 18.00
N VAL A 220 -6.62 -13.49 19.25
CA VAL A 220 -5.79 -12.31 19.61
C VAL A 220 -4.42 -12.48 18.97
N GLU A 221 -4.00 -11.46 18.23
CA GLU A 221 -2.72 -11.46 17.52
C GLU A 221 -1.78 -10.39 18.08
N VAL A 222 -2.32 -9.20 18.41
CA VAL A 222 -1.56 -8.12 19.05
C VAL A 222 -2.37 -7.58 20.24
N PRO A 223 -1.99 -7.83 21.49
CA PRO A 223 -2.60 -7.16 22.63
C PRO A 223 -2.17 -5.69 22.68
N PHE A 224 -3.08 -4.81 23.10
CA PHE A 224 -2.74 -3.40 23.29
C PHE A 224 -1.88 -3.22 24.55
N PRO A 225 -0.86 -2.35 24.51
CA PRO A 225 0.06 -2.14 25.63
C PRO A 225 -0.56 -1.38 26.80
N GLY A 226 -1.70 -0.73 26.55
CA GLY A 226 -2.49 0.00 27.54
C GLY A 226 -3.87 0.26 26.97
N LEU A 227 -4.75 0.81 27.81
CA LEU A 227 -6.16 1.01 27.45
C LEU A 227 -6.59 2.47 27.47
N THR A 228 -5.73 3.40 27.92
CA THR A 228 -6.03 4.83 27.91
C THR A 228 -5.96 5.40 26.49
N SER A 229 -7.03 6.08 26.06
CA SER A 229 -7.06 6.80 24.77
C SER A 229 -6.15 8.04 24.80
N PRO A 230 -5.28 8.27 23.79
CA PRO A 230 -4.98 7.40 22.66
C PRO A 230 -4.08 6.22 23.07
N ILE A 231 -4.46 5.01 22.65
CA ILE A 231 -3.63 3.81 22.76
C ILE A 231 -2.65 3.82 21.60
N THR A 232 -1.36 3.90 21.88
CA THR A 232 -0.31 3.81 20.85
C THR A 232 0.50 2.54 21.03
N GLY A 233 0.90 1.91 19.93
CA GLY A 233 1.64 0.64 20.01
C GLY A 233 2.45 0.36 18.75
N THR A 234 3.39 -0.57 18.91
CA THR A 234 4.16 -1.15 17.81
C THR A 234 4.10 -2.68 17.92
N ALA A 235 4.05 -3.36 16.78
CA ALA A 235 4.04 -4.82 16.71
C ALA A 235 4.83 -5.29 15.48
N THR A 236 5.67 -6.31 15.67
CA THR A 236 6.34 -6.98 14.55
C THR A 236 5.50 -8.19 14.14
N LEU A 237 5.04 -8.22 12.89
CA LEU A 237 4.32 -9.37 12.33
C LEU A 237 5.33 -10.46 11.95
N THR A 238 5.32 -11.55 12.70
CA THR A 238 6.41 -12.56 12.70
C THR A 238 6.58 -13.29 11.37
N THR A 239 5.54 -13.36 10.54
CA THR A 239 5.59 -14.04 9.24
C THR A 239 5.06 -13.16 8.12
N GLN A 240 5.53 -13.41 6.89
CA GLN A 240 5.00 -12.72 5.71
C GLN A 240 3.49 -12.94 5.56
N GLY A 241 2.98 -14.13 5.85
CA GLY A 241 1.54 -14.41 5.81
C GLY A 241 0.71 -13.54 6.78
N ARG A 242 1.28 -13.06 7.89
CA ARG A 242 0.61 -12.11 8.80
C ARG A 242 0.56 -10.70 8.21
N VAL A 243 1.65 -10.25 7.59
CA VAL A 243 1.71 -8.99 6.81
C VAL A 243 0.65 -9.03 5.71
N ASP A 244 0.62 -10.13 4.95
CA ASP A 244 -0.32 -10.33 3.84
C ASP A 244 -1.76 -10.32 4.36
N SER A 245 -2.07 -11.01 5.47
CA SER A 245 -3.39 -10.97 6.11
C SER A 245 -3.80 -9.55 6.51
N LEU A 246 -2.92 -8.76 7.13
CA LEU A 246 -3.24 -7.40 7.57
C LEU A 246 -3.58 -6.48 6.39
N VAL A 247 -2.74 -6.47 5.35
CA VAL A 247 -2.98 -5.60 4.18
C VAL A 247 -4.22 -6.04 3.40
N ASN A 248 -4.57 -7.33 3.42
CA ASN A 248 -5.79 -7.84 2.80
C ASN A 248 -7.03 -7.79 3.71
N GLY A 249 -6.99 -7.04 4.82
CA GLY A 249 -8.19 -6.81 5.61
C GLY A 249 -8.65 -7.99 6.48
N PHE A 250 -7.77 -8.95 6.73
CA PHE A 250 -8.01 -10.07 7.65
C PHE A 250 -7.63 -9.73 9.10
N TYR A 251 -7.71 -8.45 9.46
CA TYR A 251 -7.51 -7.99 10.83
C TYR A 251 -8.63 -7.04 11.23
N TYR A 252 -8.97 -7.04 12.51
CA TYR A 252 -9.82 -6.04 13.12
C TYR A 252 -9.25 -5.57 14.46
N SER A 253 -9.52 -4.31 14.79
CA SER A 253 -9.26 -3.72 16.10
C SER A 253 -10.49 -3.89 16.97
N ASN A 254 -10.33 -4.27 18.24
CA ASN A 254 -11.43 -4.51 19.16
C ASN A 254 -11.15 -3.94 20.56
N LEU A 255 -12.18 -3.39 21.21
CA LEU A 255 -12.16 -2.96 22.61
C LEU A 255 -13.31 -3.63 23.36
N HIS A 256 -13.05 -4.09 24.58
CA HIS A 256 -13.99 -4.84 25.42
C HIS A 256 -14.31 -4.09 26.70
N THR A 257 -15.52 -4.24 27.23
CA THR A 257 -15.91 -3.67 28.52
C THR A 257 -16.62 -4.71 29.39
N VAL A 258 -16.92 -4.36 30.64
CA VAL A 258 -17.68 -5.24 31.53
C VAL A 258 -19.07 -5.56 30.96
N ALA A 259 -19.73 -4.60 30.31
CA ALA A 259 -21.04 -4.80 29.68
C ALA A 259 -20.94 -5.64 28.39
N PHE A 260 -19.81 -5.55 27.68
CA PHE A 260 -19.57 -6.27 26.43
C PHE A 260 -18.23 -7.01 26.47
N PRO A 261 -18.14 -8.13 27.23
CA PRO A 261 -16.88 -8.86 27.41
C PRO A 261 -16.38 -9.51 26.10
N GLY A 262 -17.30 -9.83 25.17
CA GLY A 262 -16.95 -10.33 23.84
C GLY A 262 -16.46 -9.25 22.86
N GLY A 263 -16.61 -7.97 23.20
CA GLY A 263 -16.28 -6.83 22.35
C GLY A 263 -17.40 -5.77 22.38
N GLU A 264 -17.07 -4.53 22.74
CA GLU A 264 -17.95 -3.38 22.63
C GLU A 264 -17.80 -2.68 21.28
N LEU A 265 -16.57 -2.44 20.84
CA LEU A 265 -16.27 -1.77 19.58
C LEU A 265 -15.37 -2.62 18.70
N ARG A 266 -15.79 -2.89 17.46
CA ARG A 266 -14.96 -3.53 16.43
C ARG A 266 -14.77 -2.60 15.23
N GLY A 267 -13.57 -2.60 14.66
CA GLY A 267 -13.29 -1.98 13.37
C GLY A 267 -12.42 -2.88 12.50
N ASP A 268 -12.98 -3.29 11.36
CA ASP A 268 -12.29 -4.06 10.33
C ASP A 268 -11.21 -3.19 9.65
N ILE A 269 -9.94 -3.58 9.78
CA ILE A 269 -8.80 -2.81 9.30
C ILE A 269 -8.68 -2.94 7.78
N ARG A 270 -8.47 -1.81 7.10
CA ARG A 270 -8.30 -1.74 5.64
C ARG A 270 -7.14 -0.80 5.27
N VAL A 271 -6.56 -1.02 4.09
CA VAL A 271 -5.59 -0.07 3.51
C VAL A 271 -6.31 1.23 3.13
N ARG A 272 -5.68 2.36 3.43
CA ARG A 272 -6.17 3.73 3.17
C ARG A 272 -5.44 4.37 1.99
#